data_AF-A0A517QQQ5-F1
#
_entry.id   AF-A0A517QQQ5-F1
#
_cell.length_a   1.000
_cell.length_b   1.000
_cell.length_c   1.000
_cell.angle_alpha   90.00
_cell.angle_beta   90.00
_cell.angle_gamma   90.00
#
_symmetry.space_group_name_H-M   'P 1'
#
loop_
_entity.id
_entity.type
_entity.pdbx_description
1 polymer ?
#
loop_
_entity_poly.entity_id
_entity_poly.type
_entity_poly.pdbx_seq_one_letter_code
_entity_poly.pdbx_strand_id
1 'polypeptide(L)' 'MTQVEIDNAVAEVTGETLCDVRRIGFSIADPLEVCFDPEPDDLPPNIIDWDELELERNYAMYPMRRDRRRWAA' A
#
# COMPACT_ATOMS: atom_id res chain seq x y z
N MET A 1 -6.36 6.82 -30.21
CA MET A 1 -7.12 6.68 -28.96
C MET A 1 -6.62 7.76 -28.01
N THR A 2 -7.49 8.68 -27.62
CA THR A 2 -7.18 9.79 -26.71
C THR A 2 -7.63 9.43 -25.29
N GLN A 3 -7.12 10.14 -24.28
CA GLN A 3 -7.49 9.90 -22.88
C GLN A 3 -9.01 10.01 -22.65
N VAL A 4 -9.65 10.94 -23.35
CA VAL A 4 -11.10 11.14 -23.28
C VAL A 4 -11.87 9.95 -23.85
N GLU A 5 -11.35 9.30 -24.90
CA GLU A 5 -11.99 8.12 -25.48
C GLU A 5 -11.91 6.91 -24.53
N ILE A 6 -10.83 6.79 -23.75
CA ILE A 6 -10.68 5.74 -22.73
C ILE A 6 -11.61 5.98 -21.56
N ASP A 7 -11.61 7.20 -21.02
CA ASP A 7 -12.49 7.53 -19.89
C ASP A 7 -13.96 7.22 -20.24
N ASN A 8 -14.38 7.56 -21.46
CA ASN A 8 -15.73 7.27 -21.96
C ASN A 8 -15.98 5.76 -22.13
N ALA A 9 -15.03 5.02 -22.70
CA ALA A 9 -15.17 3.57 -22.87
C ALA A 9 -15.22 2.83 -21.52
N VAL A 10 -14.41 3.24 -20.54
CA VAL A 10 -14.41 2.67 -19.20
C VAL A 10 -15.73 2.99 -18.50
N ALA A 11 -16.20 4.24 -18.57
CA ALA A 11 -17.49 4.63 -18.01
C ALA A 11 -18.67 3.86 -18.65
N GLU A 12 -18.63 3.65 -19.97
CA GLU A 12 -19.67 2.88 -20.68
C GLU A 12 -19.73 1.41 -20.23
N VAL A 13 -18.57 0.76 -20.07
CA VAL A 13 -18.49 -0.65 -19.68
C VAL A 13 -18.80 -0.88 -18.21
N THR A 14 -18.36 0.03 -17.33
CA THR A 14 -18.51 -0.11 -15.87
C THR A 14 -19.81 0.50 -15.34
N GLY A 15 -20.42 1.42 -16.09
CA GLY A 15 -21.54 2.25 -15.63
C GLY A 15 -21.14 3.33 -14.62
N GLU A 16 -19.83 3.54 -14.38
CA GLU A 16 -19.31 4.56 -13.48
C GLU A 16 -19.32 5.95 -14.14
N THR A 17 -19.30 7.01 -13.33
CA THR A 17 -19.24 8.37 -13.87
C THR A 17 -17.82 8.72 -14.34
N LEU A 18 -17.70 9.61 -15.32
CA LEU A 18 -16.38 10.10 -15.78
C LEU A 18 -15.54 10.71 -14.65
N CYS A 19 -16.18 11.27 -13.63
CA CYS A 19 -15.49 11.78 -12.45
C CYS A 19 -14.86 10.66 -11.60
N ASP A 20 -15.55 9.52 -11.46
CA ASP A 20 -15.04 8.35 -10.74
C ASP A 20 -13.90 7.68 -11.51
N VAL A 21 -14.07 7.49 -12.82
CA VAL A 21 -13.04 6.92 -13.70
C VAL A 21 -11.76 7.77 -13.66
N ARG A 22 -11.89 9.10 -13.72
CA ARG A 22 -10.74 10.03 -13.61
C ARG A 22 -10.10 10.04 -12.23
N ARG A 23 -10.89 9.83 -11.17
CA ARG A 23 -10.37 9.74 -9.80
C ARG A 23 -9.57 8.46 -9.58
N ILE A 24 -9.92 7.37 -10.27
CA ILE A 24 -9.17 6.10 -10.23
C ILE A 24 -7.84 6.23 -11.01
N GLY A 25 -7.79 7.10 -12.02
CA GLY A 25 -6.53 7.52 -12.64
C GLY A 25 -6.05 6.62 -13.77
N PHE A 26 -6.97 6.10 -14.60
CA PHE A 26 -6.57 5.42 -15.84
C PHE A 26 -5.84 6.41 -16.75
N SER A 27 -4.58 6.15 -17.07
CA SER A 27 -3.80 6.95 -18.02
C SER A 27 -3.38 6.12 -19.22
N ILE A 28 -3.31 6.75 -20.39
CA ILE A 28 -2.63 6.17 -21.55
C ILE A 28 -1.14 6.17 -21.23
N ALA A 29 -0.58 4.99 -20.97
CA ALA A 29 0.87 4.82 -20.93
C ALA A 29 1.45 5.07 -22.34
N ASP A 30 2.42 5.98 -22.45
CA ASP A 30 3.19 6.14 -23.68
C ASP A 30 4.06 4.89 -23.88
N PRO A 31 3.96 4.16 -25.00
CA PRO A 31 4.80 2.99 -25.26
C PRO A 31 6.30 3.29 -25.28
N LEU A 32 6.71 4.56 -25.46
CA LEU A 32 8.09 5.02 -25.46
C LEU A 32 8.55 5.58 -24.10
N GLU A 33 7.63 5.94 -23.20
CA GLU A 33 7.91 6.25 -21.79
C GLU A 33 7.35 5.14 -20.87
N VAL A 34 8.13 4.07 -20.73
CA VAL A 34 7.80 2.90 -19.90
C VAL A 34 7.90 3.22 -18.39
N CYS A 35 8.55 4.31 -18.01
CA CYS A 35 8.74 4.74 -16.63
C CYS A 35 7.70 5.81 -16.21
N PHE A 36 6.40 5.50 -16.34
CA PHE A 36 5.31 6.40 -15.92
C PHE A 36 5.02 6.33 -14.40
N ASP A 37 5.80 5.56 -13.64
CA ASP A 37 5.80 5.64 -12.18
C ASP A 37 6.79 6.74 -11.74
N PRO A 38 6.30 7.85 -11.13
CA PRO A 38 7.16 8.91 -10.61
C PRO A 38 7.91 8.50 -9.34
N GLU A 39 7.66 7.33 -8.76
CA GLU A 39 8.50 6.79 -7.70
C GLU A 39 9.79 6.22 -8.31
N PRO A 40 10.97 6.84 -8.12
CA PRO A 40 12.21 6.11 -8.33
C PRO A 40 12.21 4.93 -7.35
N ASP A 41 12.23 3.71 -7.86
CA ASP A 41 12.42 2.47 -7.08
C ASP A 41 13.89 2.38 -6.57
N ASP A 42 14.42 3.49 -6.05
CA ASP A 42 15.71 3.59 -5.35
C ASP A 42 15.58 3.12 -3.89
N LEU A 43 14.39 2.68 -3.49
CA LEU A 43 14.20 2.05 -2.19
C LEU A 43 14.78 0.64 -2.25
N PRO A 44 15.60 0.24 -1.27
CA PRO A 44 16.00 -1.15 -1.18
C PRO A 44 14.74 -2.02 -1.06
N PRO A 45 14.70 -3.19 -1.71
CA PRO A 45 13.55 -4.08 -1.65
C PRO A 45 13.20 -4.33 -0.18
N ASN A 46 11.98 -3.98 0.20
CA ASN A 46 11.54 -4.09 1.58
C ASN A 46 11.18 -5.56 1.85
N ILE A 47 12.20 -6.35 2.18
CA ILE A 47 12.06 -7.76 2.53
C ILE A 47 11.70 -7.83 4.01
N ILE A 48 10.45 -8.17 4.29
CA ILE A 48 9.97 -8.38 5.65
C ILE A 48 10.16 -9.86 6.00
N ASP A 49 10.88 -10.13 7.09
CA ASP A 49 10.85 -11.44 7.73
C ASP A 49 9.56 -11.54 8.56
N TRP A 50 8.65 -12.42 8.12
CA TRP A 50 7.37 -12.60 8.77
C TRP A 50 7.51 -13.26 10.15
N ASP A 51 8.53 -14.11 10.36
CA ASP A 51 8.75 -14.79 11.64
C ASP A 51 9.21 -13.76 12.71
N GLU A 52 10.08 -12.82 12.33
CA GLU A 52 10.53 -11.74 13.21
C GLU A 52 9.41 -10.74 13.51
N LEU A 53 8.62 -10.34 12.50
CA LEU A 53 7.50 -9.43 12.68
C LEU A 53 6.41 -10.00 13.61
N GLU A 54 6.14 -11.31 13.51
CA GLU A 54 5.21 -11.99 14.43
C GLU A 54 5.75 -12.05 15.86
N LEU A 55 7.07 -12.24 16.03
CA LEU A 55 7.71 -12.23 17.34
C LEU A 55 7.60 -10.84 18.02
N GLU A 56 7.89 -9.77 17.29
CA GLU A 56 7.74 -8.39 17.80
C GLU A 56 6.28 -8.07 18.16
N ARG A 57 5.31 -8.50 17.34
CA ARG A 57 3.88 -8.38 17.66
C ARG A 57 3.50 -9.14 18.93
N ASN A 58 4.12 -10.29 19.20
CA ASN A 58 3.87 -11.08 20.42
C ASN A 58 4.46 -10.44 21.70
N TYR A 59 5.43 -9.53 21.61
CA TYR A 59 5.96 -8.80 22.77
C TYR A 59 5.02 -7.68 23.28
N ALA A 60 4.00 -7.30 22.51
CA ALA A 60 3.20 -6.12 22.81
C ALA A 60 2.02 -6.32 23.80
N MET A 61 1.71 -7.52 24.32
CA MET A 61 0.44 -7.70 25.06
C MET A 61 0.40 -8.63 26.28
N TYR A 62 1.50 -8.86 27.02
CA TYR A 62 1.35 -9.43 28.37
C TYR A 62 2.35 -8.85 29.38
N PRO A 63 1.92 -8.04 30.37
CA PRO A 63 2.75 -7.80 31.54
C PRO A 63 2.81 -9.12 32.32
N MET A 64 3.90 -9.87 32.20
CA MET A 64 4.24 -10.93 33.15
C MET A 64 4.41 -10.26 34.52
N ARG A 65 3.33 -10.23 35.30
CA ARG A 65 3.30 -9.73 36.67
C ARG A 65 4.14 -10.68 37.52
N ARG A 66 5.44 -10.41 37.62
CA ARG A 66 6.30 -11.05 38.61
C ARG A 66 6.02 -10.37 39.95
N ASP A 67 4.87 -10.72 40.53
CA ASP A 67 4.55 -10.34 41.90
C ASP A 67 5.53 -11.08 42.83
N ARG A 68 6.45 -10.32 43.41
CA ARG A 68 6.92 -10.60 44.76
C ARG A 68 7.45 -9.32 45.36
N ARG A 69 6.52 -8.61 46.01
CA ARG A 69 6.83 -7.80 47.18
C ARG A 69 7.88 -8.50 48.04
N ARG A 70 9.01 -7.83 48.25
CA ARG A 70 9.50 -7.41 49.57
C ARG A 70 10.75 -6.56 49.40
N TRP A 71 10.59 -5.30 49.76
CA TRP A 71 11.67 -4.36 50.02
C TRP A 71 12.38 -4.74 51.33
N ALA A 72 13.70 -4.54 51.32
CA ALA A 72 14.59 -4.07 52.38
C ALA A 72 14.51 -4.68 53.78
N ALA A 73 15.63 -5.25 54.24
CA ALA A 73 16.56 -4.58 55.16
C ALA A 73 17.92 -5.29 55.14
#